data_AF-A0A7X3QZ49-F1
#
_entry.id   AF-A0A7X3QZ49-F1
#
_cell.length_a   1.000
_cell.length_b   1.000
_cell.length_c   1.000
_cell.angle_alpha   90.00
_cell.angle_beta   90.00
_cell.angle_gamma   90.00
#
_symmetry.space_group_name_H-M   'P 1'
#
loop_
_entity.id
_entity.type
_entity.pdbx_description
1 polymer ?
#
loop_
_entity_poly.entity_id
_entity_poly.type
_entity_poly.pdbx_seq_one_letter_code
_entity_poly.pdbx_strand_id
1 'polypeptide(L)'
;MRRLALLCALAAALAVPVLAAAQDPEATVSRTFAAIGEQIVVTITLDTPADAVVEVDPAGESWGDVRVIRVLSQSATATEAGLRHRIEVLVAPFAPGSVTFRPAVVVTTDAGSVPAPLPSLTLE
;
A
#
# COMPACT_ATOMS: atom_id res chain seq x y z
N MET A 1 -7.55 37.77 43.58
CA MET A 1 -6.44 37.09 42.86
C MET A 1 -6.94 35.74 42.33
N ARG A 2 -7.77 35.76 41.28
CA ARG A 2 -8.64 34.61 40.91
C ARG A 2 -8.79 34.51 39.38
N ARG A 3 -7.69 34.62 38.63
CA ARG A 3 -7.70 34.65 37.14
C ARG A 3 -6.43 34.09 36.47
N LEU A 4 -5.78 33.08 37.05
CA LEU A 4 -4.49 32.59 36.53
C LEU A 4 -4.34 31.06 36.48
N ALA A 5 -5.44 30.31 36.50
CA ALA A 5 -5.42 28.84 36.47
C ALA A 5 -6.22 28.26 35.29
N LEU A 6 -6.27 28.95 34.15
CA LEU A 6 -7.10 28.54 33.01
C LEU A 6 -6.38 28.68 31.66
N LEU A 7 -5.09 28.34 31.61
CA LEU A 7 -4.28 28.46 30.39
C LEU A 7 -3.40 27.23 30.05
N CYS A 8 -3.40 26.17 30.86
CA CYS A 8 -2.55 24.98 30.59
C CYS A 8 -3.29 23.76 29.99
N ALA A 9 -4.61 23.83 29.77
CA ALA A 9 -5.40 22.66 29.34
C ALA A 9 -5.58 22.53 27.80
N LEU A 10 -5.00 23.43 27.00
CA LEU A 10 -5.27 23.53 25.55
C LEU A 10 -4.02 23.32 24.68
N ALA A 11 -3.08 22.46 25.10
CA ALA A 11 -1.87 22.16 24.32
C ALA A 11 -1.64 20.66 24.04
N ALA A 12 -2.52 19.77 24.49
CA ALA A 12 -2.31 18.32 24.40
C ALA A 12 -3.04 17.62 23.24
N ALA A 13 -3.74 18.35 22.35
CA ALA A 13 -4.70 17.74 21.41
C ALA A 13 -4.22 17.57 19.96
N LEU A 14 -2.94 17.82 19.63
CA LEU A 14 -2.48 17.79 18.22
C LEU A 14 -1.17 17.04 17.97
N ALA A 15 -0.82 16.07 18.83
CA ALA A 15 0.22 15.10 18.51
C ALA A 15 -0.41 13.89 17.80
N VAL A 16 -0.99 14.10 16.62
CA VAL A 16 -1.15 12.99 15.67
C VAL A 16 0.25 12.76 15.12
N PRO A 17 0.90 11.61 15.36
CA PRO A 17 2.12 11.30 14.63
C PRO A 17 1.72 11.24 13.16
N VAL A 18 2.11 12.25 12.40
CA VAL A 18 2.19 12.16 10.96
C VAL A 18 3.16 11.00 10.74
N LEU A 19 2.64 9.81 10.45
CA LEU A 19 3.44 8.76 9.86
C LEU A 19 4.15 9.45 8.70
N ALA A 20 5.47 9.56 8.81
CA ALA A 20 6.30 10.21 7.81
C ALA A 20 5.81 9.70 6.45
N ALA A 21 5.40 10.64 5.60
CA ALA A 21 4.84 10.36 4.30
C ALA A 21 5.77 9.34 3.61
N ALA A 22 5.29 8.12 3.43
CA ALA A 22 5.92 7.17 2.54
C ALA A 22 6.11 7.91 1.21
N GLN A 23 7.33 7.92 0.68
CA GLN A 23 7.54 8.40 -0.69
C GLN A 23 6.53 7.66 -1.58
N ASP A 24 5.85 8.41 -2.45
CA ASP A 24 4.62 7.99 -3.14
C ASP A 24 4.70 6.52 -3.58
N PRO A 25 3.89 5.62 -2.98
CA PRO A 25 3.99 4.21 -3.29
C PRO A 25 3.59 4.01 -4.76
N GLU A 26 4.36 3.20 -5.46
CA GLU A 26 4.22 2.98 -6.90
C GLU A 26 3.63 1.60 -7.15
N ALA A 27 2.78 1.51 -8.17
CA ALA A 27 2.39 0.24 -8.74
C ALA A 27 2.31 0.34 -10.26
N THR A 28 2.70 -0.73 -10.95
CA THR A 28 2.69 -0.80 -12.42
C THR A 28 2.28 -2.19 -12.89
N VAL A 29 1.67 -2.26 -14.06
CA VAL A 29 1.35 -3.52 -14.75
C VAL A 29 2.40 -3.80 -15.82
N SER A 30 2.77 -5.06 -16.02
CA SER A 30 3.72 -5.46 -17.06
C SER A 30 3.23 -5.17 -18.49
N ARG A 31 1.91 -5.03 -18.65
CA ARG A 31 1.21 -4.63 -19.87
C ARG A 31 -0.15 -4.06 -19.51
N THR A 32 -0.67 -3.19 -20.36
CA THR A 32 -1.96 -2.52 -20.16
C THR A 32 -3.14 -3.29 -20.73
N PHE A 33 -2.92 -4.41 -21.41
CA PHE A 33 -3.97 -5.22 -22.02
C PHE A 33 -3.90 -6.68 -21.54
N ALA A 34 -5.04 -7.29 -21.24
CA ALA A 34 -5.11 -8.70 -20.86
C ALA A 34 -6.48 -9.31 -21.15
N ALA A 35 -6.51 -10.49 -21.78
CA ALA A 35 -7.75 -11.25 -21.90
C ALA A 35 -8.23 -11.76 -20.52
N ILE A 36 -9.52 -12.09 -20.42
CA ILE A 36 -10.09 -12.71 -19.21
C ILE A 36 -9.31 -13.98 -18.85
N GLY A 37 -8.85 -14.06 -17.61
CA GLY A 37 -8.04 -15.16 -17.08
C GLY A 37 -6.57 -15.14 -17.51
N GLU A 38 -6.16 -14.19 -18.35
CA GLU A 38 -4.77 -14.06 -18.77
C GLU A 38 -3.92 -13.50 -17.63
N GLN A 39 -2.80 -14.17 -17.36
CA GLN A 39 -1.94 -13.81 -16.23
C GLN A 39 -0.99 -12.67 -16.61
N ILE A 40 -0.86 -11.69 -15.72
CA ILE A 40 0.05 -10.54 -15.85
C ILE A 40 0.77 -10.27 -14.55
N VAL A 41 1.86 -9.53 -14.62
CA VAL A 41 2.61 -9.13 -13.42
C VAL A 41 2.26 -7.71 -13.03
N VAL A 42 1.91 -7.51 -11.77
CA VAL A 42 1.86 -6.21 -11.12
C VAL A 42 3.15 -6.07 -10.31
N THR A 43 3.90 -4.99 -10.54
CA THR A 43 5.05 -4.62 -9.71
C THR A 43 4.62 -3.53 -8.75
N ILE A 44 4.87 -3.72 -7.47
CA ILE A 44 4.58 -2.78 -6.40
C ILE A 44 5.90 -2.35 -5.76
N THR A 45 6.09 -1.05 -5.57
CA THR A 45 7.23 -0.49 -4.85
C THR A 45 6.71 0.45 -3.77
N LEU A 46 7.17 0.29 -2.53
CA LEU A 46 6.83 1.21 -1.44
C LEU A 46 7.97 1.33 -0.44
N ASP A 47 8.08 2.50 0.18
CA ASP A 47 9.03 2.77 1.25
C ASP A 47 8.32 2.69 2.62
N THR A 48 8.99 2.07 3.59
CA THR A 48 8.46 1.83 4.94
C THR A 48 9.54 2.07 6.01
N PRO A 49 9.14 2.23 7.29
CA PRO A 49 10.07 2.19 8.41
C PRO A 49 10.89 0.89 8.46
N ALA A 50 12.06 0.94 9.12
CA ALA A 50 13.02 -0.17 9.13
C ALA A 50 12.52 -1.47 9.80
N ASP A 51 11.51 -1.36 10.65
CA ASP A 51 10.86 -2.44 11.40
C ASP A 51 9.57 -2.95 10.74
N ALA A 52 9.16 -2.36 9.61
CA ALA A 52 7.90 -2.68 8.97
C ALA A 52 7.93 -4.01 8.19
N VAL A 53 6.86 -4.78 8.33
CA VAL A 53 6.56 -5.95 7.51
C VAL A 53 5.49 -5.58 6.49
N VAL A 54 5.70 -5.97 5.24
CA VAL A 54 4.76 -5.69 4.14
C VAL A 54 4.17 -6.99 3.64
N GLU A 55 2.85 -7.05 3.51
CA GLU A 55 2.13 -8.23 3.05
C GLU A 55 1.11 -7.87 1.98
N VAL A 56 1.03 -8.67 0.92
CA VAL A 56 -0.06 -8.56 -0.07
C VAL A 56 -1.29 -9.21 0.52
N ASP A 57 -2.43 -8.51 0.53
CA ASP A 57 -3.73 -9.07 0.91
C ASP A 57 -4.46 -9.54 -0.37
N PRO A 58 -4.50 -10.85 -0.68
CA PRO A 58 -5.12 -11.35 -1.90
C PRO A 58 -6.66 -11.24 -1.89
N ALA A 59 -7.26 -11.12 -0.71
CA ALA A 59 -8.71 -11.03 -0.52
C ALA A 59 -9.20 -9.58 -0.41
N GLY A 60 -8.29 -8.60 -0.46
CA GLY A 60 -8.62 -7.19 -0.35
C GLY A 60 -9.60 -6.74 -1.44
N GLU A 61 -10.67 -6.06 -1.03
CA GLU A 61 -11.75 -5.63 -1.93
C GLU A 61 -11.25 -4.70 -3.06
N SER A 62 -10.13 -4.00 -2.85
CA SER A 62 -9.57 -3.07 -3.83
C SER A 62 -9.01 -3.75 -5.09
N TRP A 63 -8.82 -5.08 -5.08
CA TRP A 63 -8.51 -5.85 -6.29
C TRP A 63 -9.69 -5.90 -7.28
N GLY A 64 -10.92 -5.68 -6.83
CA GLY A 64 -12.10 -5.64 -7.69
C GLY A 64 -12.29 -6.92 -8.51
N ASP A 65 -12.31 -6.76 -9.84
CA ASP A 65 -12.46 -7.88 -10.79
C ASP A 65 -11.13 -8.57 -11.14
N VAL A 66 -10.03 -8.16 -10.53
CA VAL A 66 -8.74 -8.84 -10.64
C VAL A 66 -8.60 -9.85 -9.50
N ARG A 67 -7.98 -11.00 -9.80
CA ARG A 67 -7.62 -12.01 -8.80
C ARG A 67 -6.12 -12.14 -8.70
N VAL A 68 -5.64 -12.17 -7.46
CA VAL A 68 -4.25 -12.51 -7.16
C VAL A 68 -4.06 -14.01 -7.30
N ILE A 69 -3.16 -14.42 -8.19
CA ILE A 69 -2.85 -15.83 -8.44
C ILE A 69 -1.75 -16.29 -7.49
N ARG A 70 -0.66 -15.50 -7.37
CA ARG A 70 0.43 -15.72 -6.41
C ARG A 70 1.34 -14.51 -6.33
N VAL A 71 2.09 -14.39 -5.23
CA VAL A 71 3.26 -13.51 -5.14
C VAL A 71 4.45 -14.22 -5.79
N LEU A 72 5.07 -13.60 -6.79
CA LEU A 72 6.23 -14.14 -7.50
C LEU A 72 7.53 -13.88 -6.76
N SER A 73 7.71 -12.65 -6.31
CA SER A 73 8.90 -12.22 -5.59
C SER A 73 8.53 -11.10 -4.62
N GLN A 74 9.28 -11.04 -3.53
CA GLN A 74 9.21 -9.96 -2.56
C GLN A 74 10.61 -9.74 -2.01
N SER A 75 11.11 -8.51 -2.13
CA SER A 75 12.42 -8.12 -1.62
C SER A 75 12.32 -6.77 -0.91
N ALA A 76 13.27 -6.54 -0.02
CA ALA A 76 13.45 -5.28 0.67
C ALA A 76 14.92 -4.89 0.63
N THR A 77 15.19 -3.62 0.35
CA THR A 77 16.54 -3.05 0.36
C THR A 77 16.57 -1.92 1.37
N ALA A 78 17.58 -1.90 2.24
CA ALA A 78 17.78 -0.80 3.17
C ALA A 78 18.09 0.50 2.43
N THR A 79 17.48 1.60 2.87
CA THR A 79 17.71 2.97 2.41
C THR A 79 18.05 3.86 3.61
N GLU A 80 18.44 5.11 3.38
CA GLU A 80 18.64 6.08 4.48
C GLU A 80 17.35 6.37 5.24
N ALA A 81 16.19 6.16 4.62
CA ALA A 81 14.87 6.45 5.18
C ALA A 81 14.16 5.22 5.79
N GLY A 82 14.70 4.01 5.65
CA GLY A 82 14.07 2.78 6.12
C GLY A 82 14.28 1.61 5.16
N LEU A 83 13.20 0.96 4.75
CA LEU A 83 13.20 -0.13 3.78
C LEU A 83 12.47 0.28 2.50
N ARG A 84 13.05 -0.06 1.35
CA ARG A 84 12.36 -0.03 0.06
C ARG A 84 11.95 -1.44 -0.32
N HIS A 85 10.65 -1.69 -0.36
CA HIS A 85 10.08 -2.96 -0.77
C HIS A 85 9.80 -2.98 -2.26
N ARG A 86 10.08 -4.13 -2.89
CA ARG A 86 9.64 -4.43 -4.26
C ARG A 86 8.92 -5.78 -4.25
N ILE A 87 7.70 -5.80 -4.76
CA ILE A 87 6.84 -7.00 -4.78
C ILE A 87 6.35 -7.21 -6.21
N GLU A 88 6.50 -8.42 -6.72
CA GLU A 88 5.93 -8.82 -8.01
C GLU A 88 4.80 -9.80 -7.76
N VAL A 89 3.60 -9.45 -8.21
CA VAL A 89 2.37 -10.21 -7.99
C VAL A 89 1.83 -10.67 -9.34
N LEU A 90 1.56 -11.95 -9.47
CA LEU A 90 0.87 -12.51 -10.64
C LEU A 90 -0.63 -12.38 -10.42
N VAL A 91 -1.31 -11.70 -11.34
CA VAL A 91 -2.76 -11.45 -11.27
C VAL A 91 -3.43 -11.79 -12.60
N ALA A 92 -4.76 -11.92 -12.59
CA ALA A 92 -5.56 -12.07 -13.81
C ALA A 92 -6.91 -11.36 -13.69
N PRO A 93 -7.41 -10.68 -14.74
CA PRO A 93 -8.74 -10.07 -14.75
C PRO A 93 -9.82 -11.13 -15.01
N PHE A 94 -10.98 -10.98 -14.37
CA PHE A 94 -12.13 -11.89 -14.50
C PHE A 94 -13.43 -11.19 -14.95
N ALA A 95 -13.34 -9.93 -15.35
CA ALA A 95 -14.43 -9.18 -15.96
C ALA A 95 -14.10 -8.80 -17.42
N PRO A 96 -15.10 -8.68 -18.30
CA PRO A 96 -14.91 -8.16 -19.65
C PRO A 96 -14.71 -6.64 -19.66
N GLY A 97 -13.92 -6.16 -20.62
CA GLY A 97 -13.67 -4.73 -20.82
C GLY A 97 -12.57 -4.17 -19.91
N SER A 98 -12.50 -2.84 -19.82
CA SER A 98 -11.50 -2.15 -19.00
C SER A 98 -11.78 -2.39 -17.51
N VAL A 99 -10.78 -2.86 -16.77
CA VAL A 99 -10.83 -3.14 -15.33
C VAL A 99 -9.88 -2.19 -14.60
N THR A 100 -10.43 -1.40 -13.68
CA THR A 100 -9.65 -0.56 -12.77
C THR A 100 -9.62 -1.18 -11.38
N PHE A 101 -8.43 -1.32 -10.80
CA PHE A 101 -8.22 -1.90 -9.47
C PHE A 101 -7.06 -1.20 -8.75
N ARG A 102 -6.96 -1.38 -7.45
CA ARG A 102 -5.83 -0.92 -6.63
C ARG A 102 -5.25 -2.12 -5.87
N PRO A 103 -3.95 -2.40 -5.98
CA PRO A 103 -3.34 -3.48 -5.22
C PRO A 103 -3.58 -3.31 -3.71
N ALA A 104 -4.01 -4.37 -3.04
CA ALA A 104 -4.19 -4.38 -1.60
C ALA A 104 -2.91 -4.89 -0.93
N VAL A 105 -2.26 -4.00 -0.18
CA VAL A 105 -1.04 -4.29 0.59
C VAL A 105 -1.24 -3.74 2.00
N VAL A 106 -0.82 -4.51 2.99
CA VAL A 106 -0.83 -4.12 4.40
C VAL A 106 0.61 -3.92 4.86
N VAL A 107 0.82 -2.84 5.60
CA VAL A 107 2.08 -2.54 6.29
C VAL A 107 1.84 -2.71 7.78
N THR A 108 2.61 -3.59 8.40
CA THR A 108 2.54 -3.90 9.84
C THR A 108 3.79 -3.41 10.53
N THR A 109 3.63 -2.66 11.61
CA THR A 109 4.69 -2.24 12.54
C THR A 109 4.28 -2.56 13.97
N ASP A 110 5.12 -2.22 14.95
CA ASP A 110 4.77 -2.33 16.38
C ASP A 110 3.57 -1.45 16.76
N ALA A 111 3.25 -0.42 15.97
CA ALA A 111 2.08 0.44 16.16
C ALA A 111 0.77 -0.15 15.61
N GLY A 112 0.84 -1.23 14.83
CA GLY A 112 -0.30 -1.91 14.23
C GLY A 112 -0.18 -2.10 12.72
N SER A 113 -1.28 -2.57 12.11
CA SER A 113 -1.37 -2.86 10.67
C SER A 113 -2.25 -1.84 9.96
N VAL A 114 -1.74 -1.25 8.87
CA VAL A 114 -2.45 -0.26 8.06
C VAL A 114 -2.37 -0.60 6.56
N PRO A 115 -3.43 -0.38 5.78
CA PRO A 115 -3.36 -0.51 4.33
C PRO A 115 -2.42 0.52 3.69
N ALA A 116 -1.61 0.09 2.74
CA ALA A 116 -0.77 0.98 1.94
C ALA A 116 -1.62 1.75 0.90
N PRO A 117 -1.43 3.08 0.76
CA PRO A 117 -2.21 3.90 -0.16
C PRO A 117 -1.68 3.79 -1.61
N LEU A 118 -1.83 2.63 -2.24
CA LEU A 118 -1.33 2.36 -3.60
C LEU A 118 -2.16 3.06 -4.70
N PRO A 119 -1.57 3.33 -5.88
CA PRO A 119 -2.30 3.95 -6.98
C PRO A 119 -3.27 2.96 -7.64
N SER A 120 -4.30 3.50 -8.31
CA SER A 120 -5.17 2.71 -9.18
C SER A 120 -4.46 2.36 -10.48
N LEU A 121 -4.68 1.14 -10.95
CA LEU A 121 -4.17 0.57 -12.19
C LEU A 121 -5.35 0.23 -13.10
N THR A 122 -5.12 0.30 -14.41
CA THR A 122 -6.12 -0.04 -15.42
C THR A 122 -5.57 -1.08 -16.37
N LEU A 123 -6.40 -2.10 -16.66
CA LEU A 123 -6.19 -3.08 -17.72
C LEU A 123 -7.31 -2.92 -18.74
N GLU A 124 -6.96 -2.90 -20.01
CA GLU A 124 -7.84 -2.76 -21.16
C GLU A 124 -8.10 -4.10 -21.87
#